data_AF-A0A952QUJ6-F1
#
_entry.id   AF-A0A952QUJ6-F1
#
_cell.length_a   1.000
_cell.length_b   1.000
_cell.length_c   1.000
_cell.angle_alpha   90.00
_cell.angle_beta   90.00
_cell.angle_gamma   90.00
#
_symmetry.space_group_name_H-M   'P 1'
#
loop_
_entity.id
_entity.type
_entity.pdbx_description
1 polymer ?
#
loop_
_entity_poly.entity_id
_entity_poly.type
_entity_poly.pdbx_seq_one_letter_code
_entity_poly.pdbx_strand_id
1 'polypeptide(L)'
;MSRTPDGAGRRADRRYLVTTDHGDVVVSVNPAAGGLDADLLALEAATPTTTAGIELATPLRAFGAKMLDIIEIQGISDVDVSPGLRDMLMREKATQDLKRIERFAKAAAAPD
;
A
#
# COMPACT_ATOMS: atom_id res chain seq x y z
N MET A 1 -15.21 14.55 -33.60
CA MET A 1 -15.36 13.13 -33.20
C MET A 1 -14.52 12.90 -31.96
N SER A 2 -15.20 12.89 -30.81
CA SER A 2 -14.64 12.70 -29.48
C SER A 2 -14.05 11.30 -29.33
N ARG A 3 -12.82 11.19 -28.83
CA ARG A 3 -12.36 9.98 -28.14
C ARG A 3 -12.21 10.33 -26.66
N THR A 4 -13.30 10.13 -25.94
CA THR A 4 -13.24 9.87 -24.51
C THR A 4 -12.70 8.45 -24.35
N PRO A 5 -11.57 8.20 -23.66
CA PRO A 5 -11.31 6.88 -23.14
C PRO A 5 -12.19 6.68 -21.90
N ASP A 6 -13.44 6.30 -22.14
CA ASP A 6 -14.31 5.75 -21.12
C ASP A 6 -13.90 4.28 -20.92
N GLY A 7 -13.20 4.02 -19.81
CA GLY A 7 -12.60 2.72 -19.51
C GLY A 7 -11.68 2.66 -18.28
N ALA A 8 -11.43 3.79 -17.60
CA ALA A 8 -10.62 3.84 -16.37
C ALA A 8 -11.47 3.80 -15.08
N GLY A 9 -12.75 3.42 -15.18
CA GLY A 9 -13.61 3.19 -14.02
C GLY A 9 -13.58 1.71 -13.64
N ARG A 10 -13.14 1.42 -12.39
CA ARG A 10 -13.47 0.22 -11.58
C ARG A 10 -12.34 -0.77 -11.24
N ARG A 11 -11.09 -0.31 -11.17
CA ARG A 11 -10.22 -0.66 -10.03
C ARG A 11 -9.90 0.66 -9.36
N ALA A 12 -10.74 1.09 -8.42
CA ALA A 12 -10.47 2.31 -7.66
C ALA A 12 -9.05 2.20 -7.10
N ASP A 13 -8.20 3.15 -7.46
CA ASP A 13 -6.83 3.27 -6.98
C ASP A 13 -6.90 3.17 -5.45
N ARG A 14 -6.47 2.03 -4.89
CA ARG A 14 -6.63 1.74 -3.47
C ARG A 14 -5.58 2.55 -2.73
N ARG A 15 -5.97 3.78 -2.42
CA ARG A 15 -5.16 4.73 -1.67
C ARG A 15 -5.61 4.77 -0.23
N TYR A 16 -4.64 4.81 0.67
CA TYR A 16 -4.85 4.86 2.11
C TYR A 16 -4.00 5.98 2.68
N LEU A 17 -4.57 6.78 3.57
CA LEU A 17 -3.81 7.69 4.40
C LEU A 17 -3.40 6.94 5.67
N VAL A 18 -2.09 6.76 5.86
CA VAL A 18 -1.53 6.01 6.98
C VAL A 18 -0.77 6.96 7.90
N THR A 19 -1.21 7.05 9.15
CA THR A 19 -0.58 7.89 10.18
C THR A 19 0.49 7.09 10.91
N THR A 20 1.72 7.60 10.89
CA THR A 20 2.88 7.04 11.60
C THR A 20 3.32 7.98 12.74
N ASP A 21 4.25 7.54 13.59
CA ASP A 21 4.87 8.40 14.62
C ASP A 21 5.74 9.54 14.02
N HIS A 22 6.06 9.47 12.73
CA HIS A 22 6.90 10.45 12.05
C HIS A 22 6.11 11.37 11.09
N GLY A 23 4.82 11.09 10.87
CA GLY A 23 3.98 11.84 9.94
C GLY A 23 3.06 10.95 9.12
N ASP A 24 2.23 11.58 8.30
CA ASP A 24 1.25 10.91 7.45
C ASP A 24 1.86 10.53 6.09
N VAL A 25 1.50 9.34 5.61
CA VAL A 25 1.94 8.79 4.32
C VAL A 25 0.74 8.36 3.52
N VAL A 26 0.70 8.73 2.24
CA VAL A 26 -0.25 8.18 1.28
C VAL A 26 0.32 6.89 0.72
N VAL A 27 -0.42 5.80 0.89
CA VAL A 27 -0.06 4.45 0.41
C VAL A 27 -1.00 4.07 -0.72
N SER A 28 -0.46 3.89 -1.92
CA SER A 28 -1.20 3.49 -3.11
C SER A 28 -0.82 2.06 -3.50
N VAL A 29 -1.80 1.20 -3.74
CA VAL A 29 -1.56 -0.19 -4.16
C VAL A 29 -1.45 -0.27 -5.68
N ASN A 30 -0.34 -0.80 -6.18
CA ASN A 30 -0.16 -1.08 -7.60
C ASN A 30 -1.04 -2.28 -8.02
N PRO A 31 -2.10 -2.09 -8.82
CA PRO A 31 -3.04 -3.16 -9.17
C PRO A 31 -2.44 -4.23 -10.10
N ALA A 32 -1.28 -3.98 -10.71
CA ALA A 32 -0.59 -4.91 -11.60
C ALA A 32 0.45 -5.79 -10.88
N ALA A 33 0.82 -5.43 -9.64
CA ALA A 33 1.80 -6.17 -8.84
C ALA A 33 1.15 -7.32 -8.07
N GLY A 34 1.86 -8.44 -7.96
CA GLY A 34 1.56 -9.53 -7.04
C GLY A 34 1.78 -9.13 -5.59
N GLY A 35 1.16 -9.85 -4.67
CA GLY A 35 1.19 -9.55 -3.23
C GLY A 35 2.58 -9.66 -2.59
N LEU A 36 3.53 -10.37 -3.20
CA LEU A 36 4.92 -10.45 -2.72
C LEU A 36 5.87 -9.51 -3.46
N ASP A 37 5.39 -8.80 -4.48
CA ASP A 37 6.25 -7.96 -5.31
C ASP A 37 6.72 -6.72 -4.55
N ALA A 38 7.91 -6.25 -4.91
CA ALA A 38 8.54 -5.09 -4.28
C ALA A 38 7.81 -3.78 -4.62
N ASP A 39 7.17 -3.71 -5.79
CA ASP A 39 6.43 -2.55 -6.29
C ASP A 39 4.93 -2.60 -5.96
N LEU A 40 4.51 -3.52 -5.08
CA LEU A 40 3.13 -3.61 -4.58
C LEU A 40 2.61 -2.27 -4.05
N LEU A 41 3.47 -1.51 -3.37
CA LEU A 41 3.13 -0.22 -2.77
C LEU A 41 3.94 0.91 -3.40
N ALA A 42 3.23 1.99 -3.75
CA ALA A 42 3.80 3.31 -3.96
C ALA A 42 3.53 4.18 -2.74
N LEU A 43 4.53 4.97 -2.32
CA LEU A 43 4.49 5.80 -1.13
C LEU A 43 4.68 7.27 -1.52
N GLU A 44 3.82 8.13 -1.01
CA GLU A 44 3.86 9.57 -1.24
C GLU A 44 3.70 10.33 0.08
N ALA A 45 4.30 11.52 0.15
CA ALA A 45 4.08 12.42 1.28
C ALA A 45 2.62 12.88 1.32
N ALA A 46 2.06 12.98 2.53
CA ALA A 46 0.71 13.53 2.70
C ALA A 46 0.73 15.06 2.50
N THR A 47 0.17 15.49 1.37
CA THR A 47 -0.02 16.90 1.01
C THR A 47 -1.49 17.12 0.69
N PRO A 48 -2.00 18.37 0.68
CA PRO A 48 -3.40 18.64 0.32
C PRO A 48 -3.81 18.05 -1.04
N THR A 49 -2.86 17.94 -1.98
CA THR A 49 -3.09 17.36 -3.30
C THR A 49 -3.16 15.83 -3.26
N THR A 50 -2.24 15.17 -2.55
CA THR A 50 -2.15 13.71 -2.51
C THR A 50 -3.21 13.07 -1.61
N THR A 51 -3.66 13.77 -0.58
CA THR A 51 -4.74 13.31 0.32
C THR A 51 -6.14 13.61 -0.22
N ALA A 52 -6.26 14.31 -1.34
CA ALA A 52 -7.54 14.65 -1.95
C ALA A 52 -8.38 13.39 -2.24
N GLY A 53 -9.58 13.35 -1.65
CA GLY A 53 -10.52 12.24 -1.77
C GLY A 53 -10.25 11.05 -0.82
N ILE A 54 -9.29 11.16 0.10
CA ILE A 54 -9.09 10.18 1.18
C ILE A 54 -9.76 10.70 2.45
N GLU A 55 -10.82 10.03 2.88
CA GLU A 55 -11.65 10.49 4.01
C GLU A 55 -11.17 9.98 5.37
N LEU A 56 -10.41 8.88 5.39
CA LEU A 56 -10.01 8.21 6.63
C LEU A 56 -8.49 8.08 6.73
N ALA A 57 -7.94 8.57 7.84
CA ALA A 57 -6.58 8.28 8.27
C ALA A 57 -6.56 7.01 9.15
N THR A 58 -5.66 6.09 8.85
CA THR A 58 -5.50 4.82 9.59
C THR A 58 -4.15 4.79 10.29
N PRO A 59 -4.09 4.56 11.62
CA PRO A 59 -2.81 4.40 12.31
C PRO A 59 -2.01 3.20 11.76
N LEU A 60 -0.68 3.34 11.62
CA LEU A 60 0.20 2.30 11.05
C LEU A 60 0.02 0.93 11.72
N ARG A 61 -0.14 0.90 13.05
CA ARG A 61 -0.42 -0.32 13.82
C ARG A 61 -1.70 -1.04 13.39
N ALA A 62 -2.76 -0.29 13.04
CA ALA A 62 -4.03 -0.84 12.58
C ALA A 62 -3.98 -1.21 11.09
N PHE A 63 -3.11 -0.54 10.33
CA PHE A 63 -2.90 -0.81 8.91
C PHE A 63 -2.26 -2.18 8.63
N GLY A 64 -1.60 -2.79 9.62
CA GLY A 64 -1.00 -4.12 9.46
C GLY A 64 -1.99 -5.23 9.10
N ALA A 65 -3.20 -5.21 9.66
CA ALA A 65 -4.26 -6.15 9.27
C ALA A 65 -4.68 -5.92 7.80
N LYS A 66 -4.81 -4.66 7.40
CA LYS A 66 -5.18 -4.28 6.03
C LYS A 66 -4.11 -4.68 5.02
N MET A 67 -2.83 -4.65 5.40
CA MET A 67 -1.73 -5.08 4.54
C MET A 67 -1.83 -6.56 4.17
N LEU A 68 -2.21 -7.43 5.10
CA LEU A 68 -2.44 -8.85 4.80
C LEU A 68 -3.59 -9.02 3.82
N ASP A 69 -4.70 -8.30 4.00
CA ASP A 69 -5.82 -8.31 3.05
C ASP A 69 -5.38 -7.86 1.65
N ILE A 70 -4.56 -6.82 1.57
CA ILE A 70 -4.04 -6.30 0.29
C ILE A 70 -3.21 -7.38 -0.41
N ILE A 71 -2.28 -8.01 0.31
CA ILE A 71 -1.40 -9.07 -0.23
C ILE A 71 -2.25 -10.26 -0.70
N GLU A 72 -3.27 -10.65 0.07
CA GLU A 72 -4.17 -11.74 -0.29
C GLU A 72 -4.98 -11.43 -1.54
N ILE A 73 -5.56 -10.22 -1.64
CA ILE A 73 -6.38 -9.80 -2.78
C ILE A 73 -5.54 -9.70 -4.06
N GLN A 74 -4.30 -9.23 -3.97
CA GLN A 74 -3.40 -9.16 -5.13
C GLN A 74 -2.94 -10.55 -5.57
N GLY A 75 -3.03 -11.52 -4.67
CA GLY A 75 -2.63 -12.89 -4.92
C GLY A 75 -1.12 -13.03 -4.93
N ILE A 76 -0.66 -14.22 -4.58
CA ILE A 76 0.74 -14.61 -4.68
C ILE A 76 0.91 -15.52 -5.89
N SER A 77 0.65 -14.96 -7.07
CA SER A 77 0.74 -15.68 -8.32
C SER A 77 2.13 -16.32 -8.44
N ASP A 78 2.18 -17.60 -8.81
CA ASP A 78 3.39 -18.39 -9.09
C ASP A 78 4.15 -19.05 -7.92
N VAL A 79 3.66 -18.99 -6.69
CA VAL A 79 4.34 -19.63 -5.56
C VAL A 79 3.65 -20.96 -5.18
N ASP A 80 4.11 -22.07 -5.76
CA ASP A 80 3.74 -23.42 -5.32
C ASP A 80 4.46 -23.74 -4.01
N VAL A 81 3.89 -23.27 -2.90
CA VAL A 81 4.40 -23.49 -1.55
C VAL A 81 3.30 -24.04 -0.65
N SER A 82 3.74 -24.70 0.42
CA SER A 82 2.82 -25.18 1.45
C SER A 82 2.02 -24.01 2.05
N PRO A 83 0.76 -24.22 2.48
CA PRO A 83 -0.07 -23.17 3.07
C PRO A 83 0.58 -22.46 4.26
N GLY A 84 1.35 -23.20 5.08
CA GLY A 84 2.08 -22.63 6.21
C GLY A 84 3.22 -21.70 5.77
N LEU A 85 3.96 -22.06 4.72
CA LEU A 85 5.01 -21.21 4.17
C LEU A 85 4.41 -19.96 3.50
N ARG A 86 3.27 -20.10 2.82
CA ARG A 86 2.51 -18.97 2.25
C ARG A 86 2.12 -17.94 3.33
N ASP A 87 1.49 -18.38 4.41
CA ASP A 87 1.06 -17.48 5.49
C ASP A 87 2.27 -16.78 6.15
N MET A 88 3.37 -17.50 6.33
CA MET A 88 4.63 -16.93 6.83
C MET A 88 5.17 -15.82 5.90
N LEU A 89 5.23 -16.08 4.59
CA LEU A 89 5.70 -15.09 3.60
C LEU A 89 4.82 -13.85 3.56
N MET A 90 3.50 -14.01 3.65
CA MET A 90 2.56 -12.88 3.70
C MET A 90 2.78 -12.01 4.93
N ARG A 91 2.97 -12.62 6.11
CA ARG A 91 3.25 -11.89 7.37
C ARG A 91 4.61 -11.20 7.33
N GLU A 92 5.61 -11.85 6.78
CA GLU A 92 6.94 -11.25 6.61
C GLU A 92 6.87 -10.05 5.66
N LYS A 93 6.23 -10.21 4.49
CA LYS A 93 6.02 -9.12 3.53
C LYS A 93 5.26 -7.94 4.14
N ALA A 94 4.15 -8.20 4.83
CA ALA A 94 3.40 -7.16 5.53
C ALA A 94 4.29 -6.41 6.54
N THR A 95 5.12 -7.13 7.30
CA THR A 95 6.07 -6.53 8.25
C THR A 95 7.11 -5.66 7.52
N GLN A 96 7.63 -6.12 6.39
CA GLN A 96 8.59 -5.36 5.58
C GLN A 96 7.98 -4.08 5.01
N ASP A 97 6.74 -4.16 4.49
CA ASP A 97 6.03 -3.01 3.95
C ASP A 97 5.68 -1.97 5.02
N LEU A 98 5.25 -2.40 6.22
CA LEU A 98 5.01 -1.49 7.35
C LEU A 98 6.29 -0.74 7.73
N LYS A 99 7.43 -1.44 7.82
CA LYS A 99 8.74 -0.82 8.05
C LYS A 99 9.16 0.12 6.92
N ARG A 100 8.76 -0.17 5.67
CA ARG A 100 9.03 0.71 4.54
C ARG A 100 8.22 2.01 4.64
N ILE A 101 6.95 1.93 5.02
CA ILE A 101 6.09 3.10 5.28
C ILE A 101 6.68 3.96 6.40
N GLU A 102 7.04 3.35 7.52
CA GLU A 102 7.64 4.07 8.67
C GLU A 102 8.97 4.75 8.28
N ARG A 103 9.85 4.05 7.57
CA ARG A 103 11.12 4.63 7.08
C ARG A 103 10.90 5.79 6.11
N PHE A 104 9.91 5.66 5.22
CA PHE A 104 9.55 6.75 4.31
C PHE A 104 9.07 7.98 5.08
N ALA A 105 8.16 7.80 6.04
CA ALA A 105 7.68 8.90 6.89
C ALA A 105 8.83 9.59 7.63
N LYS A 106 9.74 8.81 8.21
CA LYS A 106 10.92 9.34 8.91
C LYS A 106 11.83 10.15 7.99
N ALA A 107 12.07 9.67 6.76
CA ALA A 107 12.90 10.37 5.79
C ALA A 107 12.23 11.67 5.31
N ALA A 108 10.91 11.66 5.10
CA ALA A 108 10.15 12.84 4.70
C ALA A 108 10.07 13.91 5.82
N ALA A 109 10.18 13.52 7.08
CA ALA A 109 10.15 14.41 8.23
C ALA A 109 11.53 14.99 8.62
N ALA A 110 12.62 14.44 8.08
CA ALA A 110 13.95 14.95 8.35
C ALA A 110 14.15 16.30 7.64
N PRO A 111 14.47 17.40 8.36
CA PRO A 111 14.88 18.64 7.72
C PRO A 111 16.24 18.43 7.02
N ASP A 112 16.37 18.94 5.78
CA ASP A 112 17.66 19.12 5.10
C ASP A 112 18.65 19.94 5.95
#